data_AF-A0A660VGJ4-F1
#
_entry.id   AF-A0A660VGJ4-F1
#
_cell.length_a   1.000
_cell.length_b   1.000
_cell.length_c   1.000
_cell.angle_alpha   90.00
_cell.angle_beta   90.00
_cell.angle_gamma   90.00
#
_symmetry.space_group_name_H-M   'P 1'
#
loop_
_entity.id
_entity.type
_entity.pdbx_description
1 polymer ?
#
loop_
_entity_poly.entity_id
_entity_poly.type
_entity_poly.pdbx_seq_one_letter_code
_entity_poly.pdbx_strand_id
1 'polypeptide(L)'
;MRLLALMLVVVCATVVLGDDVRSLHTKALSLLQQKKYSEALAVYEEILKQYPDDATALYNSACCLSLLKRVDEAVKRLREAVKAGFLDLEHIKHDKDLDPVRESDAYKKFLQDFETLAQEAEKKKKQRIAKHLKGWLCKEDSEKKIVLFTNCSEKWAERLIGILRAWYDAHTGYFFPNKPKQCIYVCVAKDEESYKRYLGGRAGAAGFYNHSTRILNLNLRTGTGTLVHEFTHALHYADMDARHQRHPIWIVEGFGTMFEQCTIKDGKPVGLVNWRLPIIQRALKQNKHWALTHFIKNSYQCFSKNTSLAYAQTRYIFFWLQHKGLLKRFYEEYTRTYKNDKTGLKAFEKVVGKSAADVEKEWREFVLSLKYARRRVRLGIYPEEVEGGVKVKEVVEDTPAEAAGLKAGDVITEIDGKPIKGLSDLRKILRSKKPGDTATLKIERGDKTLTLTAKFKK
;
A
#
# COMPACT_ATOMS: atom_id res chain seq x y z
N MET A 1 -14.22 12.32 -28.46
CA MET A 1 -12.99 11.53 -28.17
C MET A 1 -12.14 12.09 -27.01
N ARG A 2 -12.70 12.84 -26.04
CA ARG A 2 -11.95 13.68 -25.07
C ARG A 2 -12.12 13.35 -23.55
N LEU A 3 -12.80 12.27 -23.13
CA LEU A 3 -13.59 12.38 -21.87
C LEU A 3 -13.41 11.36 -20.73
N LEU A 4 -12.31 10.61 -20.66
CA LEU A 4 -12.16 9.59 -19.59
C LEU A 4 -10.98 9.80 -18.60
N ALA A 5 -10.11 10.79 -18.83
CA ALA A 5 -8.95 11.03 -17.97
C ALA A 5 -9.30 11.77 -16.66
N LEU A 6 -10.25 12.71 -16.68
CA LEU A 6 -10.63 13.52 -15.51
C LEU A 6 -11.75 12.91 -14.65
N MET A 7 -12.66 12.09 -15.22
CA MET A 7 -13.82 11.54 -14.51
C MET A 7 -13.46 10.60 -13.34
N LEU A 8 -12.22 10.13 -13.24
CA LEU A 8 -11.83 9.05 -12.35
C LEU A 8 -10.81 9.45 -11.27
N VAL A 9 -10.35 10.70 -11.23
CA VAL A 9 -9.60 11.20 -10.05
C VAL A 9 -10.45 11.13 -8.77
N VAL A 10 -11.76 11.24 -8.95
CA VAL A 10 -12.77 11.23 -7.88
C VAL A 10 -13.06 9.84 -7.28
N VAL A 11 -12.80 8.76 -8.03
CA VAL A 11 -13.25 7.41 -7.64
C VAL A 11 -12.27 6.70 -6.70
N CYS A 12 -10.99 7.10 -6.65
CA CYS A 12 -9.97 6.44 -5.82
C CYS A 12 -9.82 6.98 -4.38
N ALA A 13 -10.63 7.97 -3.98
CA ALA A 13 -10.65 8.52 -2.62
C ALA A 13 -11.72 7.88 -1.72
N THR A 14 -11.94 6.56 -1.76
CA THR A 14 -13.00 5.87 -1.00
C THR A 14 -12.84 5.84 0.53
N VAL A 15 -11.98 6.68 1.10
CA VAL A 15 -11.79 6.71 2.56
C VAL A 15 -11.66 8.12 3.17
N VAL A 16 -11.44 9.18 2.40
CA VAL A 16 -11.26 10.53 2.98
C VAL A 16 -12.19 11.59 2.39
N LEU A 17 -12.78 11.35 1.23
CA LEU A 17 -13.83 12.21 0.69
C LEU A 17 -15.16 11.48 0.85
N GLY A 18 -16.10 12.06 1.60
CA GLY A 18 -17.45 11.51 1.72
C GLY A 18 -18.07 11.29 0.34
N ASP A 19 -19.00 10.33 0.22
CA ASP A 19 -19.68 10.02 -1.04
C ASP A 19 -20.30 11.27 -1.72
N ASP A 20 -20.60 12.29 -0.93
CA ASP A 20 -21.06 13.61 -1.35
C ASP A 20 -20.05 14.38 -2.23
N VAL A 21 -18.78 14.47 -1.83
CA VAL A 21 -17.74 15.20 -2.59
C VAL A 21 -17.48 14.55 -3.94
N ARG A 22 -17.56 13.22 -3.99
CA ARG A 22 -17.42 12.49 -5.26
C ARG A 22 -18.54 12.81 -6.22
N SER A 23 -19.76 12.88 -5.70
CA SER A 23 -20.94 13.31 -6.46
C SER A 23 -20.75 14.73 -6.99
N LEU A 24 -20.25 15.66 -6.15
CA LEU A 24 -20.00 17.04 -6.54
C LEU A 24 -18.97 17.18 -7.67
N HIS A 25 -17.82 16.50 -7.58
CA HIS A 25 -16.85 16.50 -8.69
C HIS A 25 -17.45 15.93 -9.98
N THR A 26 -18.25 14.85 -9.88
CA THR A 26 -18.91 14.25 -11.06
C THR A 26 -19.90 15.22 -11.69
N LYS A 27 -20.68 15.93 -10.87
CA LYS A 27 -21.61 16.99 -11.29
C LYS A 27 -20.87 18.14 -11.96
N ALA A 28 -19.80 18.66 -11.35
CA ALA A 28 -19.00 19.75 -11.89
C ALA A 28 -18.39 19.40 -13.25
N LEU A 29 -17.86 18.18 -13.40
CA LEU A 29 -17.33 17.68 -14.68
C LEU A 29 -18.42 17.55 -15.75
N SER A 30 -19.62 17.10 -15.39
CA SER A 30 -20.76 17.03 -16.31
C SER A 30 -21.17 18.43 -16.80
N LEU A 31 -21.18 19.42 -15.90
CA LEU A 31 -21.47 20.82 -16.26
C LEU A 31 -20.40 21.39 -17.20
N LEU A 32 -19.12 21.12 -16.92
CA LEU A 32 -18.01 21.53 -17.79
C LEU A 32 -18.13 20.93 -19.21
N GLN A 33 -18.54 19.67 -19.32
CA GLN A 33 -18.80 19.01 -20.61
C GLN A 33 -19.94 19.65 -21.40
N GLN A 34 -20.98 20.08 -20.67
CA GLN A 34 -22.11 20.82 -21.23
C GLN A 34 -21.76 22.28 -21.55
N LYS A 35 -20.48 22.68 -21.37
CA LYS A 35 -19.98 24.05 -21.53
C LYS A 35 -20.58 25.07 -20.56
N LYS A 36 -21.15 24.59 -19.45
CA LYS A 36 -21.72 25.41 -18.38
C LYS A 36 -20.64 25.80 -17.37
N TYR A 37 -19.67 26.58 -17.81
CA TYR A 37 -18.43 26.83 -17.05
C TYR A 37 -18.66 27.56 -15.73
N SER A 38 -19.56 28.56 -15.70
CA SER A 38 -19.89 29.28 -14.46
C SER A 38 -20.58 28.39 -13.43
N GLU A 39 -21.49 27.51 -13.87
CA GLU A 39 -22.15 26.54 -12.99
C GLU A 39 -21.15 25.49 -12.48
N ALA A 40 -20.28 24.98 -13.35
CA ALA A 40 -19.21 24.05 -12.96
C ALA A 40 -18.25 24.69 -11.94
N LEU A 41 -17.86 25.94 -12.17
CA LEU A 41 -17.02 26.71 -11.25
C LEU A 41 -17.68 26.86 -9.88
N ALA A 42 -18.98 27.19 -9.83
CA ALA A 42 -19.71 27.31 -8.55
C ALA A 42 -19.70 26.00 -7.75
N VAL A 43 -19.84 24.84 -8.42
CA VAL A 43 -19.73 23.53 -7.76
C VAL A 43 -18.30 23.28 -7.27
N TYR A 44 -17.27 23.64 -8.03
CA TYR A 44 -15.89 23.53 -7.53
C TYR A 44 -15.61 24.45 -6.34
N GLU A 45 -16.15 25.66 -6.31
CA GLU A 45 -16.05 26.55 -5.14
C GLU A 45 -16.74 25.94 -3.91
N GLU A 46 -17.84 25.21 -4.08
CA GLU A 46 -18.49 24.46 -3.01
C GLU A 46 -17.58 23.36 -2.45
N ILE A 47 -16.92 22.61 -3.34
CA ILE A 47 -15.93 21.60 -2.94
C ILE A 47 -14.77 22.25 -2.17
N LEU A 48 -14.23 23.35 -2.69
CA LEU A 48 -13.06 24.04 -2.11
C LEU A 48 -13.36 24.73 -0.78
N LYS A 49 -14.61 25.10 -0.49
CA LYS A 49 -15.02 25.56 0.85
C LYS A 49 -14.83 24.49 1.92
N GLN A 50 -15.08 23.24 1.58
CA GLN A 50 -14.95 22.11 2.50
C GLN A 50 -13.55 21.49 2.45
N TYR A 51 -12.94 21.47 1.27
CA TYR A 51 -11.64 20.87 1.00
C TYR A 51 -10.72 21.85 0.26
N PRO A 52 -10.17 22.86 0.96
CA PRO A 52 -9.37 23.93 0.32
C PRO A 52 -8.12 23.42 -0.42
N ASP A 53 -7.60 22.28 -0.01
CA ASP A 53 -6.41 21.64 -0.58
C ASP A 53 -6.76 20.56 -1.65
N ASP A 54 -8.00 20.48 -2.15
CA ASP A 54 -8.35 19.55 -3.23
C ASP A 54 -7.70 20.00 -4.55
N ALA A 55 -6.53 19.42 -4.84
CA ALA A 55 -5.71 19.72 -6.00
C ALA A 55 -6.47 19.56 -7.34
N THR A 56 -7.45 18.65 -7.39
CA THR A 56 -8.23 18.37 -8.61
C THR A 56 -9.31 19.43 -8.80
N ALA A 57 -10.02 19.79 -7.73
CA ALA A 57 -10.99 20.87 -7.78
C ALA A 57 -10.31 22.20 -8.08
N LEU A 58 -9.12 22.45 -7.51
CA LEU A 58 -8.29 23.61 -7.84
C LEU A 58 -7.93 23.59 -9.34
N TYR A 59 -7.36 22.52 -9.87
CA TYR A 59 -7.01 22.46 -11.29
C TYR A 59 -8.23 22.65 -12.22
N ASN A 60 -9.31 21.91 -11.98
CA ASN A 60 -10.48 21.96 -12.85
C ASN A 60 -11.21 23.31 -12.77
N SER A 61 -11.20 23.98 -11.62
CA SER A 61 -11.71 25.34 -11.51
C SER A 61 -10.82 26.34 -12.26
N ALA A 62 -9.50 26.12 -12.33
CA ALA A 62 -8.64 26.89 -13.21
C ALA A 62 -9.01 26.71 -14.69
N CYS A 63 -9.34 25.49 -15.11
CA CYS A 63 -9.86 25.21 -16.45
C CYS A 63 -11.18 25.96 -16.71
N CYS A 64 -12.14 25.94 -15.76
CA CYS A 64 -13.37 26.75 -15.86
C CYS A 64 -13.06 28.24 -16.03
N LEU A 65 -12.18 28.80 -15.19
CA LEU A 65 -11.79 30.22 -15.22
C LEU A 65 -11.11 30.58 -16.55
N SER A 66 -10.27 29.70 -17.07
CA SER A 66 -9.63 29.85 -18.38
C SER A 66 -10.68 29.90 -19.51
N LEU A 67 -11.62 28.96 -19.53
CA LEU A 67 -12.71 28.93 -20.51
C LEU A 67 -13.66 30.14 -20.42
N LEU A 68 -13.76 30.73 -19.23
CA LEU A 68 -14.44 32.01 -18.98
C LEU A 68 -13.59 33.25 -19.31
N LYS A 69 -12.37 33.06 -19.83
CA LYS A 69 -11.39 34.11 -20.16
C LYS A 69 -10.95 34.98 -18.96
N ARG A 70 -11.05 34.44 -17.74
CA ARG A 70 -10.61 35.08 -16.49
C ARG A 70 -9.14 34.70 -16.22
N VAL A 71 -8.24 35.30 -17.00
CA VAL A 71 -6.81 34.90 -17.11
C VAL A 71 -6.09 34.88 -15.76
N ASP A 72 -6.10 35.99 -15.03
CA ASP A 72 -5.35 36.12 -13.78
C ASP A 72 -5.85 35.14 -12.70
N GLU A 73 -7.16 34.94 -12.64
CA GLU A 73 -7.79 34.02 -11.71
C GLU A 73 -7.48 32.57 -12.06
N ALA A 74 -7.50 32.21 -13.35
CA ALA A 74 -7.12 30.89 -13.82
C ALA A 74 -5.66 30.58 -13.45
N VAL A 75 -4.73 31.50 -13.71
CA VAL A 75 -3.31 31.32 -13.37
C VAL A 75 -3.08 31.27 -11.86
N LYS A 76 -3.76 32.11 -11.08
CA LYS A 76 -3.74 32.03 -9.62
C LYS A 76 -4.18 30.65 -9.14
N ARG A 77 -5.28 30.14 -9.70
CA ARG A 77 -5.84 28.85 -9.36
C ARG A 77 -4.94 27.68 -9.79
N LEU A 78 -4.25 27.77 -10.93
CA LEU A 78 -3.20 26.82 -11.32
C LEU A 78 -2.05 26.77 -10.31
N ARG A 79 -1.59 27.93 -9.82
CA ARG A 79 -0.55 28.00 -8.77
C ARG A 79 -1.02 27.36 -7.46
N GLU A 80 -2.27 27.56 -7.09
CA GLU A 80 -2.89 26.89 -5.93
C GLU A 80 -2.95 25.37 -6.14
N ALA A 81 -3.36 24.91 -7.32
CA ALA A 81 -3.41 23.49 -7.67
C ALA A 81 -2.03 22.82 -7.54
N VAL A 82 -0.97 23.46 -8.07
CA VAL A 82 0.42 22.99 -7.94
C VAL A 82 0.84 22.89 -6.47
N LYS A 83 0.50 23.92 -5.66
CA LYS A 83 0.78 23.93 -4.21
C LYS A 83 0.02 22.83 -3.46
N ALA A 84 -1.18 22.48 -3.90
CA ALA A 84 -1.97 21.38 -3.37
C ALA A 84 -1.51 20.00 -3.88
N GLY A 85 -0.65 19.96 -4.90
CA GLY A 85 0.00 18.74 -5.38
C GLY A 85 -0.35 18.31 -6.80
N PHE A 86 -1.05 19.13 -7.58
CA PHE A 86 -1.31 18.87 -9.00
C PHE A 86 -0.03 19.15 -9.83
N LEU A 87 0.77 18.11 -10.06
CA LEU A 87 2.10 18.26 -10.68
C LEU A 87 2.24 17.68 -12.09
N ASP A 88 1.13 17.52 -12.80
CA ASP A 88 1.20 17.03 -14.18
C ASP A 88 1.43 18.17 -15.17
N LEU A 89 2.68 18.66 -15.23
CA LEU A 89 3.07 19.78 -16.10
C LEU A 89 2.73 19.51 -17.57
N GLU A 90 2.94 18.27 -18.03
CA GLU A 90 2.65 17.92 -19.42
C GLU A 90 1.15 17.92 -19.71
N HIS A 91 0.33 17.49 -18.77
CA HIS A 91 -1.12 17.67 -18.89
C HIS A 91 -1.49 19.15 -18.96
N ILE A 92 -0.97 19.98 -18.04
CA ILE A 92 -1.24 21.42 -18.01
C ILE A 92 -0.86 22.09 -19.35
N LYS A 93 0.32 21.77 -19.89
CA LYS A 93 0.80 22.32 -21.17
C LYS A 93 -0.08 21.97 -22.37
N HIS A 94 -0.78 20.84 -22.34
CA HIS A 94 -1.53 20.32 -23.49
C HIS A 94 -3.05 20.35 -23.30
N ASP A 95 -3.53 20.70 -22.11
CA ASP A 95 -4.95 20.79 -21.84
C ASP A 95 -5.57 21.95 -22.61
N LYS A 96 -6.57 21.60 -23.42
CA LYS A 96 -7.25 22.54 -24.30
C LYS A 96 -8.15 23.49 -23.55
N ASP A 97 -8.57 23.11 -22.34
CA ASP A 97 -9.34 24.00 -21.48
C ASP A 97 -8.49 25.20 -21.02
N LEU A 98 -7.16 25.11 -21.12
CA LEU A 98 -6.20 26.17 -20.85
C LEU A 98 -5.75 26.94 -22.10
N ASP A 99 -6.24 26.61 -23.30
CA ASP A 99 -5.93 27.33 -24.54
C ASP A 99 -6.19 28.85 -24.41
N PRO A 100 -7.31 29.33 -23.83
CA PRO A 100 -7.59 30.76 -23.70
C PRO A 100 -6.55 31.57 -22.90
N VAL A 101 -5.84 30.94 -21.95
CA VAL A 101 -4.86 31.62 -21.10
C VAL A 101 -3.41 31.37 -21.52
N ARG A 102 -3.19 30.44 -22.47
CA ARG A 102 -1.87 29.89 -22.80
C ARG A 102 -0.87 30.92 -23.29
N GLU A 103 -1.34 31.91 -24.05
CA GLU A 103 -0.48 32.95 -24.60
C GLU A 103 -0.20 34.10 -23.63
N SER A 104 -0.89 34.15 -22.49
CA SER A 104 -0.68 35.20 -21.49
C SER A 104 0.69 35.12 -20.82
N ASP A 105 1.28 36.28 -20.52
CA ASP A 105 2.53 36.38 -19.77
C ASP A 105 2.42 35.72 -18.38
N ALA A 106 1.24 35.83 -17.75
CA ALA A 106 0.96 35.21 -16.47
C ALA A 106 1.09 33.67 -16.53
N TYR A 107 0.56 33.04 -17.58
CA TYR A 107 0.65 31.60 -17.79
C TYR A 107 2.07 31.16 -18.15
N LYS A 108 2.74 31.89 -19.05
CA LYS A 108 4.15 31.63 -19.42
C LYS A 108 5.07 31.70 -18.19
N LYS A 109 4.89 32.72 -17.34
CA LYS A 109 5.59 32.84 -16.06
C LYS A 109 5.24 31.72 -15.08
N PHE A 110 3.98 31.31 -15.00
CA PHE A 110 3.58 30.16 -14.19
C PHE A 110 4.31 28.88 -14.60
N LEU A 111 4.46 28.61 -15.90
CA LEU A 111 5.21 27.44 -16.38
C LEU A 111 6.69 27.51 -16.00
N GLN A 112 7.31 28.69 -16.05
CA GLN A 112 8.70 28.90 -15.60
C GLN A 112 8.84 28.65 -14.09
N ASP A 113 7.88 29.14 -13.30
CA ASP A 113 7.87 28.99 -11.84
C ASP A 113 7.44 27.59 -11.36
N PHE A 114 6.93 26.74 -12.25
CA PHE A 114 6.23 25.50 -11.90
C PHE A 114 7.07 24.58 -10.99
N GLU A 115 8.31 24.31 -11.38
CA GLU A 115 9.21 23.44 -10.62
C GLU A 115 9.53 24.02 -9.24
N THR A 116 9.76 25.33 -9.16
CA THR A 116 10.00 26.01 -7.89
C THR A 116 8.78 25.94 -6.98
N LEU A 117 7.57 26.19 -7.51
CA LEU A 117 6.32 26.09 -6.77
C LEU A 117 6.09 24.66 -6.24
N ALA A 118 6.34 23.66 -7.08
CA ALA A 118 6.23 22.26 -6.72
C ALA A 118 7.19 21.89 -5.58
N GLN A 119 8.46 22.31 -5.68
CA GLN A 119 9.48 22.06 -4.67
C GLN A 119 9.17 22.76 -3.34
N GLU A 120 8.69 24.01 -3.38
CA GLU A 120 8.27 24.75 -2.19
C GLU A 120 7.08 24.09 -1.49
N ALA A 121 6.09 23.63 -2.27
CA ALA A 121 4.93 22.92 -1.75
C ALA A 121 5.35 21.62 -1.05
N GLU A 122 6.25 20.86 -1.68
CA GLU A 122 6.79 19.63 -1.12
C GLU A 122 7.58 19.90 0.17
N LYS A 123 8.42 20.95 0.19
CA LYS A 123 9.15 21.40 1.38
C LYS A 123 8.21 21.78 2.52
N LYS A 124 7.17 22.59 2.26
CA LYS A 124 6.17 23.00 3.25
C LYS A 124 5.40 21.80 3.80
N LYS A 125 5.03 20.86 2.94
CA LYS A 125 4.36 19.62 3.34
C LYS A 125 5.23 18.77 4.26
N LYS A 126 6.50 18.55 3.89
CA LYS A 126 7.48 17.86 4.73
C LYS A 126 7.64 18.55 6.09
N GLN A 127 7.76 19.87 6.13
CA GLN A 127 7.86 20.64 7.37
C GLN A 127 6.61 20.48 8.25
N ARG A 128 5.41 20.49 7.65
CA ARG A 128 4.14 20.24 8.36
C ARG A 128 4.12 18.85 9.00
N ILE A 129 4.52 17.83 8.25
CA ILE A 129 4.61 16.44 8.75
C ILE A 129 5.66 16.35 9.88
N ALA A 130 6.84 16.92 9.69
CA ALA A 130 7.91 16.90 10.69
C ALA A 130 7.50 17.63 11.99
N LYS A 131 6.77 18.75 11.88
CA LYS A 131 6.21 19.47 13.02
C LYS A 131 5.19 18.63 13.79
N HIS A 132 4.32 17.92 13.07
CA HIS A 132 3.33 17.02 13.66
C HIS A 132 3.97 15.78 14.31
N LEU A 133 5.01 15.24 13.69
CA LEU A 133 5.78 14.08 14.14
C LEU A 133 7.06 14.50 14.90
N LYS A 134 6.96 15.54 15.73
CA LYS A 134 8.12 16.08 16.46
C LYS A 134 8.82 14.96 17.25
N GLY A 135 10.13 14.84 17.06
CA GLY A 135 10.97 13.83 17.72
C GLY A 135 11.06 12.48 16.98
N TRP A 136 10.39 12.34 15.83
CA TRP A 136 10.56 11.17 14.97
C TRP A 136 11.81 11.34 14.10
N LEU A 137 12.53 10.24 13.86
CA LEU A 137 13.62 10.17 12.90
C LEU A 137 13.09 10.41 11.49
N CYS A 138 13.90 11.09 10.66
CA CYS A 138 13.61 11.33 9.26
C CYS A 138 14.73 10.75 8.39
N LYS A 139 14.37 9.88 7.44
CA LYS A 139 15.30 9.28 6.46
C LYS A 139 14.78 9.55 5.05
N GLU A 140 15.68 9.87 4.14
CA GLU A 140 15.28 10.34 2.81
C GLU A 140 16.05 9.66 1.70
N ASP A 141 15.36 9.49 0.58
CA ASP A 141 15.93 9.15 -0.71
C ASP A 141 15.35 10.12 -1.74
N SER A 142 16.14 11.16 -2.08
CA SER A 142 15.71 12.23 -2.98
C SER A 142 15.57 11.78 -4.43
N GLU A 143 16.30 10.73 -4.83
CA GLU A 143 16.24 10.14 -6.17
C GLU A 143 14.93 9.37 -6.34
N LYS A 144 14.61 8.50 -5.38
CA LYS A 144 13.40 7.67 -5.40
C LYS A 144 12.16 8.39 -4.86
N LYS A 145 12.32 9.63 -4.39
CA LYS A 145 11.26 10.46 -3.80
C LYS A 145 10.60 9.75 -2.61
N ILE A 146 11.40 9.23 -1.69
CA ILE A 146 10.93 8.57 -0.47
C ILE A 146 11.33 9.40 0.74
N VAL A 147 10.37 9.71 1.60
CA VAL A 147 10.62 10.39 2.89
C VAL A 147 10.01 9.54 4.00
N LEU A 148 10.86 8.89 4.78
CA LEU A 148 10.47 8.06 5.92
C LEU A 148 10.51 8.91 7.20
N PHE A 149 9.40 8.93 7.94
CA PHE A 149 9.32 9.39 9.32
C PHE A 149 9.06 8.19 10.23
N THR A 150 9.84 8.00 11.29
CA THR A 150 9.59 6.91 12.25
C THR A 150 10.06 7.24 13.66
N ASN A 151 9.34 6.76 14.67
CA ASN A 151 9.80 6.77 16.07
C ASN A 151 10.45 5.44 16.50
N CYS A 152 10.80 4.57 15.55
CA CYS A 152 11.62 3.38 15.79
C CYS A 152 13.09 3.78 16.09
N SER A 153 13.92 2.79 16.45
CA SER A 153 15.36 3.01 16.60
C SER A 153 16.03 3.32 15.27
N GLU A 154 17.23 3.92 15.32
CA GLU A 154 18.04 4.25 14.13
C GLU A 154 18.27 3.04 13.22
N LYS A 155 18.62 1.89 13.81
CA LYS A 155 18.79 0.60 13.12
C LYS A 155 17.51 0.18 12.37
N TRP A 156 16.34 0.38 12.97
CA TRP A 156 15.07 0.10 12.32
C TRP A 156 14.76 1.11 11.22
N ALA A 157 15.05 2.41 11.43
CA ALA A 157 14.89 3.43 10.39
C ALA A 157 15.72 3.10 9.14
N GLU A 158 16.98 2.72 9.31
CA GLU A 158 17.86 2.28 8.21
C GLU A 158 17.33 1.01 7.51
N ARG A 159 16.84 0.04 8.29
CA ARG A 159 16.22 -1.15 7.72
C ARG A 159 14.96 -0.83 6.90
N LEU A 160 14.09 0.04 7.41
CA LEU A 160 12.84 0.42 6.75
C LEU A 160 13.09 1.16 5.45
N ILE A 161 13.99 2.16 5.44
CA ILE A 161 14.33 2.87 4.20
C ILE A 161 15.02 1.94 3.19
N GLY A 162 15.86 1.00 3.65
CA GLY A 162 16.45 -0.03 2.80
C GLY A 162 15.41 -0.95 2.15
N ILE A 163 14.39 -1.39 2.90
CA ILE A 163 13.27 -2.17 2.36
C ILE A 163 12.52 -1.37 1.29
N LEU A 164 12.19 -0.10 1.58
CA LEU A 164 11.47 0.77 0.64
C LEU A 164 12.25 0.99 -0.66
N ARG A 165 13.56 1.23 -0.57
CA ARG A 165 14.45 1.39 -1.74
C ARG A 165 14.47 0.13 -2.61
N ALA A 166 14.75 -1.03 -2.01
CA ALA A 166 14.80 -2.29 -2.74
C ALA A 166 13.44 -2.63 -3.37
N TRP A 167 12.34 -2.34 -2.66
CA TRP A 167 10.99 -2.58 -3.16
C TRP A 167 10.63 -1.64 -4.31
N TYR A 168 11.03 -0.37 -4.23
CA TYR A 168 10.89 0.61 -5.29
C TYR A 168 11.58 0.13 -6.58
N ASP A 169 12.85 -0.28 -6.48
CA ASP A 169 13.63 -0.71 -7.65
C ASP A 169 13.02 -1.96 -8.29
N ALA A 170 12.63 -2.93 -7.47
CA ALA A 170 12.02 -4.17 -7.95
C ALA A 170 10.68 -3.92 -8.68
N HIS A 171 9.81 -3.07 -8.13
CA HIS A 171 8.53 -2.78 -8.76
C HIS A 171 8.66 -1.90 -10.00
N THR A 172 9.44 -0.82 -9.93
CA THR A 172 9.56 0.12 -11.04
C THR A 172 10.36 -0.45 -12.20
N GLY A 173 11.30 -1.35 -11.93
CA GLY A 173 12.04 -2.10 -12.95
C GLY A 173 11.27 -3.26 -13.58
N TYR A 174 10.09 -3.64 -13.06
CA TYR A 174 9.38 -4.84 -13.53
C TYR A 174 7.91 -4.61 -13.88
N PHE A 175 7.10 -4.10 -12.94
CA PHE A 175 5.65 -3.93 -13.13
C PHE A 175 5.26 -2.50 -13.50
N PHE A 176 5.83 -1.50 -12.82
CA PHE A 176 5.34 -0.12 -12.84
C PHE A 176 6.39 0.83 -13.44
N PRO A 177 6.50 0.91 -14.78
CA PRO A 177 7.58 1.66 -15.42
C PRO A 177 7.56 3.17 -15.13
N ASN A 178 6.40 3.73 -14.79
CA ASN A 178 6.29 5.16 -14.48
C ASN A 178 6.53 5.41 -12.99
N LYS A 179 7.62 6.14 -12.70
CA LYS A 179 8.08 6.45 -11.36
C LYS A 179 7.25 7.57 -10.69
N PRO A 180 7.16 7.62 -9.35
CA PRO A 180 6.55 8.74 -8.64
C PRO A 180 7.19 10.08 -9.02
N LYS A 181 6.38 11.04 -9.48
CA LYS A 181 6.82 12.43 -9.75
C LYS A 181 7.03 13.23 -8.46
N GLN A 182 6.48 12.75 -7.34
CA GLN A 182 6.45 13.44 -6.06
C GLN A 182 6.87 12.52 -4.91
N CYS A 183 7.23 13.12 -3.76
CA CYS A 183 7.57 12.34 -2.58
C CYS A 183 6.41 11.51 -2.06
N ILE A 184 6.70 10.24 -1.77
CA ILE A 184 5.88 9.36 -0.96
C ILE A 184 6.37 9.51 0.48
N TYR A 185 5.50 10.03 1.35
CA TYR A 185 5.78 10.13 2.78
C TYR A 185 5.37 8.85 3.45
N VAL A 186 6.32 8.18 4.10
CA VAL A 186 6.10 6.93 4.81
C VAL A 186 6.26 7.20 6.29
N CYS A 187 5.16 7.19 7.03
CA CYS A 187 5.11 7.42 8.46
C CYS A 187 4.91 6.09 9.19
N VAL A 188 5.95 5.59 9.86
CA VAL A 188 5.96 4.28 10.53
C VAL A 188 6.04 4.45 12.04
N ALA A 189 4.94 4.12 12.72
CA ALA A 189 4.87 4.04 14.18
C ALA A 189 5.42 2.70 14.69
N LYS A 190 6.25 2.73 15.73
CA LYS A 190 6.79 1.52 16.38
C LYS A 190 5.72 0.67 17.09
N ASP A 191 4.63 1.30 17.53
CA ASP A 191 3.57 0.68 18.33
C ASP A 191 2.18 1.28 18.04
N GLU A 192 1.15 0.62 18.59
CA GLU A 192 -0.26 0.99 18.43
C GLU A 192 -0.59 2.36 19.07
N GLU A 193 0.06 2.68 20.19
CA GLU A 193 -0.15 3.95 20.90
C GLU A 193 0.29 5.13 20.03
N SER A 194 1.53 5.06 19.53
CA SER A 194 2.10 6.05 18.61
C SER A 194 1.29 6.14 17.32
N TYR A 195 0.84 5.01 16.78
CA TYR A 195 0.02 4.95 15.57
C TYR A 195 -1.31 5.70 15.76
N LYS A 196 -2.05 5.40 16.82
CA LYS A 196 -3.33 6.07 17.12
C LYS A 196 -3.14 7.55 17.41
N ARG A 197 -2.14 7.90 18.24
CA ARG A 197 -1.90 9.27 18.67
C ARG A 197 -1.51 10.20 17.53
N TYR A 198 -0.62 9.76 16.66
CA TYR A 198 -0.01 10.64 15.65
C TYR A 198 -0.54 10.43 14.24
N LEU A 199 -0.89 9.19 13.87
CA LEU A 199 -1.22 8.86 12.49
C LEU A 199 -2.74 8.68 12.26
N GLY A 200 -3.55 8.99 13.27
CA GLY A 200 -5.01 9.01 13.18
C GLY A 200 -5.60 7.64 12.88
N GLY A 201 -4.96 6.58 13.41
CA GLY A 201 -5.21 5.18 13.07
C GLY A 201 -6.68 4.87 12.80
N ARG A 202 -6.98 4.37 11.61
CA ARG A 202 -8.34 3.95 11.26
C ARG A 202 -8.67 2.67 12.01
N ALA A 203 -9.84 2.60 12.64
CA ALA A 203 -10.27 1.41 13.37
C ALA A 203 -10.15 0.16 12.48
N GLY A 204 -9.29 -0.79 12.88
CA GLY A 204 -9.06 -2.05 12.16
C GLY A 204 -8.05 -2.02 11.00
N ALA A 205 -7.46 -0.86 10.65
CA ALA A 205 -6.44 -0.78 9.60
C ALA A 205 -5.01 -0.68 10.19
N ALA A 206 -4.21 -1.70 9.91
CA ALA A 206 -2.80 -1.83 10.30
C ALA A 206 -1.87 -0.80 9.63
N GLY A 207 -2.29 -0.31 8.47
CA GLY A 207 -1.68 0.76 7.71
C GLY A 207 -2.62 1.16 6.59
N PHE A 208 -2.36 2.31 5.99
CA PHE A 208 -3.06 2.75 4.79
C PHE A 208 -2.19 3.75 4.02
N TYR A 209 -2.21 3.64 2.71
CA TYR A 209 -1.73 4.68 1.82
C TYR A 209 -2.90 5.58 1.38
N ASN A 210 -2.78 6.88 1.66
CA ASN A 210 -3.68 7.87 1.11
C ASN A 210 -3.05 8.49 -0.14
N HIS A 211 -3.64 8.18 -1.29
CA HIS A 211 -3.20 8.66 -2.59
C HIS A 211 -3.19 10.19 -2.72
N SER A 212 -4.25 10.89 -2.27
CA SER A 212 -4.35 12.35 -2.45
C SER A 212 -3.28 13.09 -1.64
N THR A 213 -3.01 12.61 -0.43
CA THR A 213 -1.97 13.19 0.42
C THR A 213 -0.60 12.57 0.18
N ARG A 214 -0.48 11.47 -0.56
CA ARG A 214 0.78 10.69 -0.74
C ARG A 214 1.44 10.31 0.59
N ILE A 215 0.62 10.06 1.62
CA ILE A 215 1.08 9.66 2.96
C ILE A 215 0.67 8.20 3.18
N LEU A 216 1.67 7.38 3.46
CA LEU A 216 1.52 6.01 3.96
C LEU A 216 1.68 6.06 5.47
N ASN A 217 0.63 5.73 6.21
CA ASN A 217 0.68 5.58 7.66
C ASN A 217 0.71 4.09 8.01
N LEU A 218 1.61 3.68 8.90
CA LEU A 218 1.80 2.27 9.24
C LEU A 218 2.03 2.06 10.73
N ASN A 219 1.40 1.03 11.30
CA ASN A 219 1.82 0.42 12.56
C ASN A 219 2.78 -0.76 12.30
N LEU A 220 4.05 -0.60 12.70
CA LEU A 220 5.11 -1.60 12.47
C LEU A 220 4.82 -2.95 13.14
N ARG A 221 4.01 -3.01 14.20
CA ARG A 221 3.65 -4.28 14.87
C ARG A 221 3.01 -5.29 13.93
N THR A 222 2.44 -4.84 12.82
CA THR A 222 1.81 -5.71 11.82
C THR A 222 2.83 -6.34 10.86
N GLY A 223 4.10 -5.95 10.99
CA GLY A 223 5.22 -6.45 10.22
C GLY A 223 5.41 -5.71 8.91
N THR A 224 6.51 -6.02 8.23
CA THR A 224 6.90 -5.38 6.97
C THR A 224 5.99 -5.79 5.79
N GLY A 225 5.13 -6.80 5.95
CA GLY A 225 4.15 -7.21 4.94
C GLY A 225 3.13 -6.12 4.63
N THR A 226 2.64 -5.42 5.65
CA THR A 226 1.73 -4.28 5.47
C THR A 226 2.48 -3.08 4.89
N LEU A 227 3.75 -2.87 5.24
CA LEU A 227 4.57 -1.81 4.63
C LEU A 227 4.65 -1.99 3.11
N VAL A 228 5.03 -3.17 2.63
CA VAL A 228 5.17 -3.43 1.19
C VAL A 228 3.83 -3.46 0.47
N HIS A 229 2.74 -3.88 1.13
CA HIS A 229 1.38 -3.78 0.58
C HIS A 229 1.03 -2.32 0.26
N GLU A 230 1.10 -1.43 1.26
CA GLU A 230 0.72 -0.03 1.09
C GLU A 230 1.71 0.73 0.19
N PHE A 231 2.99 0.38 0.23
CA PHE A 231 3.98 0.98 -0.67
C PHE A 231 3.80 0.51 -2.12
N THR A 232 3.34 -0.72 -2.33
CA THR A 232 2.93 -1.20 -3.66
C THR A 232 1.78 -0.36 -4.22
N HIS A 233 0.79 0.01 -3.39
CA HIS A 233 -0.26 0.94 -3.80
C HIS A 233 0.33 2.29 -4.23
N ALA A 234 1.27 2.84 -3.46
CA ALA A 234 1.90 4.12 -3.81
C ALA A 234 2.59 4.09 -5.20
N LEU A 235 3.33 3.03 -5.49
CA LEU A 235 4.00 2.86 -6.79
C LEU A 235 3.00 2.58 -7.93
N HIS A 236 1.97 1.77 -7.65
CA HIS A 236 0.92 1.48 -8.63
C HIS A 236 0.11 2.73 -8.98
N TYR A 237 -0.18 3.58 -7.99
CA TYR A 237 -0.83 4.87 -8.21
C TYR A 237 0.02 5.82 -9.05
N ALA A 238 1.34 5.87 -8.83
CA ALA A 238 2.23 6.65 -9.70
C ALA A 238 2.14 6.20 -11.17
N ASP A 239 2.06 4.88 -11.41
CA ASP A 239 1.90 4.35 -12.77
C ASP A 239 0.51 4.62 -13.36
N MET A 240 -0.54 4.48 -12.55
CA MET A 240 -1.90 4.83 -12.93
C MET A 240 -2.04 6.31 -13.30
N ASP A 241 -1.46 7.22 -12.52
CA ASP A 241 -1.48 8.66 -12.78
C ASP A 241 -0.81 9.01 -14.10
N ALA A 242 0.42 8.51 -14.31
CA ALA A 242 1.16 8.76 -15.53
C ALA A 242 0.44 8.26 -16.79
N ARG A 243 -0.42 7.24 -16.65
CA ARG A 243 -1.23 6.69 -17.75
C ARG A 243 -2.63 7.30 -17.85
N HIS A 244 -3.03 8.16 -16.91
CA HIS A 244 -4.40 8.62 -16.72
C HIS A 244 -5.41 7.46 -16.62
N GLN A 245 -5.08 6.47 -15.80
CA GLN A 245 -5.89 5.28 -15.56
C GLN A 245 -6.28 5.17 -14.10
N ARG A 246 -7.36 4.46 -13.86
CA ARG A 246 -7.78 4.02 -12.52
C ARG A 246 -8.26 2.59 -12.63
N HIS A 247 -7.50 1.71 -12.01
CA HIS A 247 -7.66 0.27 -12.16
C HIS A 247 -8.75 -0.24 -11.21
N PRO A 248 -9.50 -1.30 -11.58
CA PRO A 248 -10.52 -1.88 -10.72
C PRO A 248 -9.88 -2.49 -9.48
N ILE A 249 -10.65 -2.53 -8.39
CA ILE A 249 -10.15 -2.91 -7.06
C ILE A 249 -9.47 -4.29 -7.04
N TRP A 250 -9.90 -5.25 -7.86
CA TRP A 250 -9.22 -6.56 -7.89
C TRP A 250 -7.79 -6.48 -8.43
N ILE A 251 -7.47 -5.54 -9.33
CA ILE A 251 -6.10 -5.35 -9.83
C ILE A 251 -5.25 -4.63 -8.79
N VAL A 252 -5.79 -3.55 -8.23
CA VAL A 252 -5.13 -2.75 -7.17
C VAL A 252 -4.79 -3.64 -5.98
N GLU A 253 -5.79 -4.33 -5.43
CA GLU A 253 -5.60 -5.23 -4.30
C GLU A 253 -4.94 -6.55 -4.67
N GLY A 254 -4.98 -6.94 -5.96
CA GLY A 254 -4.23 -8.08 -6.47
C GLY A 254 -2.73 -7.87 -6.29
N PHE A 255 -2.22 -6.72 -6.72
CA PHE A 255 -0.82 -6.33 -6.48
C PHE A 255 -0.51 -6.12 -5.00
N GLY A 256 -1.32 -5.33 -4.28
CA GLY A 256 -1.09 -5.06 -2.86
C GLY A 256 -1.05 -6.34 -2.02
N THR A 257 -2.09 -7.19 -2.15
CA THR A 257 -2.14 -8.42 -1.36
C THR A 257 -1.02 -9.36 -1.72
N MET A 258 -0.76 -9.65 -3.00
CA MET A 258 0.25 -10.62 -3.45
C MET A 258 1.59 -10.49 -2.72
N PHE A 259 2.01 -9.27 -2.38
CA PHE A 259 3.30 -9.02 -1.74
C PHE A 259 3.29 -8.90 -0.21
N GLU A 260 2.16 -9.09 0.47
CA GLU A 260 2.11 -9.19 1.93
C GLU A 260 3.04 -10.27 2.52
N GLN A 261 3.33 -11.30 1.72
CA GLN A 261 4.42 -12.23 1.96
C GLN A 261 5.16 -12.43 0.64
N CYS A 262 6.41 -11.98 0.59
CA CYS A 262 7.17 -11.86 -0.65
C CYS A 262 8.67 -12.02 -0.44
N THR A 263 9.39 -12.07 -1.56
CA THR A 263 10.83 -11.86 -1.66
C THR A 263 11.13 -11.04 -2.91
N ILE A 264 12.34 -10.51 -3.02
CA ILE A 264 12.89 -10.09 -4.30
C ILE A 264 13.77 -11.23 -4.80
N LYS A 265 13.59 -11.66 -6.05
CA LYS A 265 14.43 -12.67 -6.70
C LYS A 265 14.83 -12.14 -8.08
N ASP A 266 16.13 -12.10 -8.36
CA ASP A 266 16.67 -11.60 -9.62
C ASP A 266 16.15 -10.20 -9.99
N GLY A 267 16.09 -9.30 -8.99
CA GLY A 267 15.56 -7.94 -9.13
C GLY A 267 14.03 -7.84 -9.27
N LYS A 268 13.28 -8.95 -9.20
CA LYS A 268 11.82 -8.96 -9.40
C LYS A 268 11.09 -9.22 -8.09
N PRO A 269 9.96 -8.54 -7.82
CA PRO A 269 9.13 -8.83 -6.67
C PRO A 269 8.38 -10.15 -6.93
N VAL A 270 8.48 -11.08 -5.98
CA VAL A 270 7.88 -12.42 -6.06
C VAL A 270 6.99 -12.63 -4.84
N GLY A 271 5.69 -12.81 -5.06
CA GLY A 271 4.74 -13.20 -4.04
C GLY A 271 4.96 -14.65 -3.60
N LEU A 272 4.73 -14.93 -2.32
CA LEU A 272 4.80 -16.26 -1.71
C LEU A 272 3.42 -16.69 -1.21
N VAL A 273 3.25 -17.97 -0.87
CA VAL A 273 2.01 -18.43 -0.21
C VAL A 273 1.91 -17.81 1.18
N ASN A 274 0.72 -17.32 1.57
CA ASN A 274 0.51 -16.66 2.86
C ASN A 274 -0.76 -17.13 3.60
N TRP A 275 -1.04 -16.48 4.74
CA TRP A 275 -2.17 -16.75 5.63
C TRP A 275 -3.57 -16.56 5.00
N ARG A 276 -3.69 -15.99 3.80
CA ARG A 276 -4.96 -15.92 3.06
C ARG A 276 -5.30 -17.24 2.36
N LEU A 277 -4.34 -18.18 2.21
CA LEU A 277 -4.60 -19.46 1.53
C LEU A 277 -5.75 -20.25 2.16
N PRO A 278 -5.79 -20.45 3.50
CA PRO A 278 -6.87 -21.23 4.11
C PRO A 278 -8.25 -20.58 3.95
N ILE A 279 -8.32 -19.26 3.77
CA ILE A 279 -9.58 -18.53 3.56
C ILE A 279 -10.17 -18.94 2.20
N ILE A 280 -9.38 -18.80 1.12
CA ILE A 280 -9.83 -19.15 -0.22
C ILE A 280 -10.04 -20.66 -0.39
N GLN A 281 -9.16 -21.50 0.17
CA GLN A 281 -9.32 -22.96 0.11
C GLN A 281 -10.60 -23.43 0.78
N ARG A 282 -10.99 -22.83 1.91
CA ARG A 282 -12.27 -23.13 2.57
C ARG A 282 -13.45 -22.74 1.69
N ALA A 283 -13.42 -21.55 1.10
CA ALA A 283 -14.48 -21.09 0.20
C ALA A 283 -14.59 -21.94 -1.07
N LEU A 284 -13.46 -22.37 -1.66
CA LEU A 284 -13.43 -23.29 -2.80
C LEU A 284 -14.05 -24.65 -2.44
N LYS A 285 -13.64 -25.25 -1.32
CA LYS A 285 -14.18 -26.54 -0.85
C LYS A 285 -15.69 -26.49 -0.57
N GLN A 286 -16.20 -25.34 -0.13
CA GLN A 286 -17.62 -25.12 0.15
C GLN A 286 -18.41 -24.56 -1.04
N ASN A 287 -17.79 -24.37 -2.21
CA ASN A 287 -18.40 -23.69 -3.36
C ASN A 287 -18.99 -22.30 -3.03
N LYS A 288 -18.36 -21.56 -2.10
CA LYS A 288 -18.75 -20.21 -1.65
C LYS A 288 -17.84 -19.09 -2.21
N HIS A 289 -16.95 -19.41 -3.12
CA HIS A 289 -16.16 -18.42 -3.87
C HIS A 289 -17.02 -17.79 -4.97
N TRP A 290 -16.65 -16.61 -5.44
CA TRP A 290 -17.28 -16.05 -6.64
C TRP A 290 -16.64 -16.69 -7.88
N ALA A 291 -17.42 -16.97 -8.92
CA ALA A 291 -16.86 -17.36 -10.21
C ALA A 291 -15.92 -16.25 -10.74
N LEU A 292 -14.80 -16.62 -11.36
CA LEU A 292 -13.76 -15.71 -11.85
C LEU A 292 -14.33 -14.61 -12.73
N THR A 293 -15.18 -14.96 -13.71
CA THR A 293 -15.85 -13.99 -14.60
C THR A 293 -16.68 -12.97 -13.82
N HIS A 294 -17.44 -13.43 -12.81
CA HIS A 294 -18.24 -12.54 -11.96
C HIS A 294 -17.37 -11.67 -11.07
N PHE A 295 -16.33 -12.23 -10.45
CA PHE A 295 -15.42 -11.53 -9.55
C PHE A 295 -14.65 -10.42 -10.27
N ILE A 296 -14.11 -10.69 -11.46
CA ILE A 296 -13.37 -9.69 -12.25
C ILE A 296 -14.30 -8.54 -12.68
N LYS A 297 -15.52 -8.85 -13.17
CA LYS A 297 -16.48 -7.84 -13.62
C LYS A 297 -17.05 -6.99 -12.47
N ASN A 298 -17.32 -7.61 -11.32
CA ASN A 298 -18.07 -7.01 -10.20
C ASN A 298 -17.23 -6.94 -8.92
N SER A 299 -15.92 -6.73 -9.07
CA SER A 299 -14.97 -6.80 -7.95
C SER A 299 -15.35 -5.88 -6.80
N TYR A 300 -15.79 -4.65 -7.07
CA TYR A 300 -16.25 -3.73 -6.03
C TYR A 300 -17.36 -4.34 -5.15
N GLN A 301 -18.40 -4.88 -5.77
CA GLN A 301 -19.51 -5.52 -5.06
C GLN A 301 -19.05 -6.74 -4.26
N CYS A 302 -18.11 -7.54 -4.79
CA CYS A 302 -17.52 -8.66 -4.06
C CYS A 302 -16.76 -8.19 -2.81
N PHE A 303 -15.94 -7.13 -2.94
CA PHE A 303 -15.20 -6.54 -1.83
C PHE A 303 -16.10 -5.93 -0.75
N SER A 304 -17.20 -5.28 -1.14
CA SER A 304 -18.21 -4.77 -0.20
C SER A 304 -18.96 -5.90 0.52
N LYS A 305 -19.24 -7.02 -0.15
CA LYS A 305 -19.96 -8.15 0.45
C LYS A 305 -19.12 -8.97 1.42
N ASN A 306 -17.87 -9.28 1.05
CA ASN A 306 -16.96 -10.03 1.92
C ASN A 306 -15.51 -9.70 1.59
N THR A 307 -15.01 -8.65 2.24
CA THR A 307 -13.65 -8.12 2.04
C THR A 307 -12.56 -9.17 2.25
N SER A 308 -12.68 -10.02 3.28
CA SER A 308 -11.67 -11.03 3.62
C SER A 308 -11.53 -12.09 2.52
N LEU A 309 -12.66 -12.59 2.02
CA LEU A 309 -12.67 -13.53 0.90
C LEU A 309 -12.21 -12.86 -0.40
N ALA A 310 -12.62 -11.61 -0.66
CA ALA A 310 -12.25 -10.89 -1.88
C ALA A 310 -10.73 -10.66 -1.97
N TYR A 311 -10.10 -10.25 -0.86
CA TYR A 311 -8.65 -10.19 -0.77
C TYR A 311 -7.98 -11.54 -1.02
N ALA A 312 -8.51 -12.62 -0.42
CA ALA A 312 -7.94 -13.95 -0.63
C ALA A 312 -8.08 -14.40 -2.09
N GLN A 313 -9.26 -14.21 -2.68
CA GLN A 313 -9.52 -14.60 -4.06
C GLN A 313 -8.66 -13.82 -5.05
N THR A 314 -8.59 -12.49 -4.95
CA THR A 314 -7.76 -11.70 -5.87
C THR A 314 -6.27 -12.04 -5.74
N ARG A 315 -5.77 -12.22 -4.51
CA ARG A 315 -4.39 -12.66 -4.27
C ARG A 315 -4.07 -13.92 -5.05
N TYR A 316 -4.93 -14.94 -4.96
CA TYR A 316 -4.64 -16.24 -5.57
C TYR A 316 -4.95 -16.31 -7.07
N ILE A 317 -5.68 -15.35 -7.63
CA ILE A 317 -5.72 -15.11 -9.09
C ILE A 317 -4.35 -14.58 -9.54
N PHE A 318 -3.83 -13.55 -8.87
CA PHE A 318 -2.51 -12.96 -9.17
C PHE A 318 -1.37 -13.95 -8.94
N PHE A 319 -1.43 -14.73 -7.85
CA PHE A 319 -0.44 -15.76 -7.55
C PHE A 319 -0.40 -16.86 -8.63
N TRP A 320 -1.56 -17.25 -9.17
CA TRP A 320 -1.64 -18.19 -10.29
C TRP A 320 -1.06 -17.59 -11.58
N LEU A 321 -1.37 -16.32 -11.90
CA LEU A 321 -0.75 -15.61 -13.03
C LEU A 321 0.77 -15.52 -12.88
N GLN A 322 1.28 -15.28 -11.66
CA GLN A 322 2.72 -15.28 -11.38
C GLN A 322 3.31 -16.67 -11.60
N HIS A 323 2.67 -17.72 -11.09
CA HIS A 323 3.10 -19.10 -11.26
C HIS A 323 3.18 -19.53 -12.73
N LYS A 324 2.25 -19.03 -13.57
CA LYS A 324 2.25 -19.24 -15.02
C LYS A 324 3.22 -18.35 -15.80
N GLY A 325 3.92 -17.40 -15.14
CA GLY A 325 4.76 -16.41 -15.81
C GLY A 325 3.97 -15.37 -16.63
N LEU A 326 2.66 -15.24 -16.39
CA LEU A 326 1.75 -14.40 -17.16
C LEU A 326 1.47 -13.04 -16.53
N LEU A 327 1.79 -12.86 -15.24
CA LEU A 327 1.37 -11.67 -14.50
C LEU A 327 1.86 -10.34 -15.09
N LYS A 328 3.13 -10.25 -15.53
CA LYS A 328 3.65 -9.03 -16.19
C LYS A 328 2.93 -8.76 -17.51
N ARG A 329 2.79 -9.81 -18.34
CA ARG A 329 2.06 -9.72 -19.62
C ARG A 329 0.61 -9.31 -19.44
N PHE A 330 -0.03 -9.80 -18.38
CA PHE A 330 -1.38 -9.40 -17.99
C PHE A 330 -1.45 -7.90 -17.72
N TYR A 331 -0.55 -7.38 -16.90
CA TYR A 331 -0.54 -5.95 -16.57
C TYR A 331 -0.25 -5.06 -17.78
N GLU A 332 0.70 -5.45 -18.62
CA GLU A 332 1.02 -4.74 -19.86
C GLU A 332 -0.17 -4.72 -20.83
N GLU A 333 -0.81 -5.86 -21.04
CA GLU A 333 -1.98 -5.95 -21.92
C GLU A 333 -3.16 -5.16 -21.36
N TYR A 334 -3.39 -5.23 -20.06
CA TYR A 334 -4.45 -4.50 -19.39
C TYR A 334 -4.26 -2.99 -19.51
N THR A 335 -3.07 -2.48 -19.15
CA THR A 335 -2.78 -1.04 -19.24
C THR A 335 -2.84 -0.52 -20.67
N ARG A 336 -2.48 -1.34 -21.66
CA ARG A 336 -2.61 -1.01 -23.09
C ARG A 336 -4.07 -0.96 -23.56
N THR A 337 -4.92 -1.86 -23.07
CA THR A 337 -6.32 -2.02 -23.51
C THR A 337 -7.36 -1.36 -22.59
N TYR A 338 -6.92 -0.72 -21.50
CA TYR A 338 -7.74 -0.12 -20.43
C TYR A 338 -8.97 0.67 -20.92
N LYS A 339 -8.84 1.43 -22.03
CA LYS A 339 -9.95 2.22 -22.58
C LYS A 339 -11.17 1.35 -22.95
N ASN A 340 -10.93 0.14 -23.47
CA ASN A 340 -11.95 -0.79 -23.98
C ASN A 340 -12.20 -1.99 -23.06
N ASP A 341 -11.44 -2.08 -21.97
CA ASP A 341 -11.50 -3.13 -20.97
C ASP A 341 -11.28 -2.55 -19.57
N LYS A 342 -12.30 -1.89 -19.01
CA LYS A 342 -12.21 -1.27 -17.69
C LYS A 342 -12.09 -2.28 -16.56
N THR A 343 -12.62 -3.49 -16.74
CA THR A 343 -12.60 -4.55 -15.73
C THR A 343 -11.31 -5.36 -15.78
N GLY A 344 -10.60 -5.38 -16.91
CA GLY A 344 -9.41 -6.21 -17.12
C GLY A 344 -9.73 -7.67 -17.49
N LEU A 345 -11.00 -8.00 -17.74
CA LEU A 345 -11.41 -9.34 -18.11
C LEU A 345 -10.87 -9.74 -19.48
N LYS A 346 -10.99 -8.86 -20.47
CA LYS A 346 -10.54 -9.18 -21.84
C LYS A 346 -9.02 -9.34 -21.88
N ALA A 347 -8.30 -8.49 -21.14
CA ALA A 347 -6.85 -8.60 -20.99
C ALA A 347 -6.45 -9.93 -20.31
N PHE A 348 -7.16 -10.33 -19.26
CA PHE A 348 -6.97 -11.61 -18.59
C PHE A 348 -7.17 -12.78 -19.56
N GLU A 349 -8.33 -12.84 -20.21
CA GLU A 349 -8.69 -13.94 -21.12
C GLU A 349 -7.73 -14.03 -22.31
N LYS A 350 -7.32 -12.88 -22.87
CA LYS A 350 -6.36 -12.83 -23.97
C LYS A 350 -4.97 -13.33 -23.56
N VAL A 351 -4.48 -12.93 -22.39
CA VAL A 351 -3.13 -13.32 -21.93
C VAL A 351 -3.08 -14.78 -21.52
N VAL A 352 -4.16 -15.28 -20.95
CA VAL A 352 -4.30 -16.70 -20.57
C VAL A 352 -4.62 -17.59 -21.77
N GLY A 353 -5.26 -17.05 -22.81
CA GLY A 353 -5.68 -17.80 -24.00
C GLY A 353 -6.94 -18.63 -23.80
N LYS A 354 -7.71 -18.37 -22.74
CA LYS A 354 -8.96 -19.08 -22.37
C LYS A 354 -9.94 -18.09 -21.76
N SER A 355 -11.24 -18.40 -21.81
CA SER A 355 -12.23 -17.61 -21.06
C SER A 355 -12.01 -17.76 -19.55
N ALA A 356 -12.38 -16.76 -18.76
CA ALA A 356 -12.23 -16.83 -17.30
C ALA A 356 -13.06 -17.98 -16.69
N ALA A 357 -14.16 -18.37 -17.34
CA ALA A 357 -14.97 -19.52 -16.94
C ALA A 357 -14.21 -20.84 -17.15
N ASP A 358 -13.51 -21.00 -18.28
CA ASP A 358 -12.75 -22.22 -18.57
C ASP A 358 -11.49 -22.35 -17.69
N VAL A 359 -10.96 -21.22 -17.21
CA VAL A 359 -9.82 -21.16 -16.28
C VAL A 359 -10.21 -21.60 -14.86
N GLU A 360 -11.49 -21.47 -14.48
CA GLU A 360 -11.96 -21.69 -13.10
C GLU A 360 -11.51 -23.04 -12.53
N LYS A 361 -11.66 -24.13 -13.30
CA LYS A 361 -11.28 -25.48 -12.87
C LYS A 361 -9.77 -25.58 -12.61
N GLU A 362 -8.97 -25.13 -13.55
CA GLU A 362 -7.50 -25.17 -13.47
C GLU A 362 -6.99 -24.31 -12.30
N TRP A 363 -7.54 -23.11 -12.15
CA TRP A 363 -7.21 -22.21 -11.04
C TRP A 363 -7.59 -22.82 -9.69
N ARG A 364 -8.78 -23.41 -9.58
CA ARG A 364 -9.25 -24.08 -8.35
C ARG A 364 -8.34 -25.24 -7.96
N GLU A 365 -7.99 -26.11 -8.89
CA GLU A 365 -7.09 -27.25 -8.66
C GLU A 365 -5.72 -26.76 -8.17
N PHE A 366 -5.16 -25.73 -8.82
CA PHE A 366 -3.93 -25.09 -8.38
C PHE A 366 -4.05 -24.57 -6.93
N VAL A 367 -5.04 -23.75 -6.61
CA VAL A 367 -5.18 -23.17 -5.27
C VAL A 367 -5.38 -24.25 -4.20
N LEU A 368 -6.12 -25.31 -4.49
CA LEU A 368 -6.32 -26.43 -3.56
C LEU A 368 -5.05 -27.28 -3.36
N SER A 369 -4.16 -27.33 -4.35
CA SER A 369 -2.87 -28.05 -4.25
C SER A 369 -1.82 -27.32 -3.41
N LEU A 370 -1.94 -26.00 -3.26
CA LEU A 370 -0.97 -25.19 -2.52
C LEU A 370 -0.93 -25.58 -1.04
N LYS A 371 0.28 -25.51 -0.47
CA LYS A 371 0.51 -25.75 0.96
C LYS A 371 1.00 -24.47 1.61
N TYR A 372 0.35 -24.07 2.70
CA TYR A 372 0.82 -23.01 3.58
C TYR A 372 1.24 -23.60 4.91
N ALA A 373 2.54 -23.76 5.10
CA ALA A 373 3.09 -24.06 6.42
C ALA A 373 2.98 -22.77 7.26
N ARG A 374 2.03 -22.71 8.20
CA ARG A 374 1.95 -21.58 9.15
C ARG A 374 3.33 -21.34 9.75
N ARG A 375 3.77 -20.07 9.70
CA ARG A 375 5.06 -19.63 10.23
C ARG A 375 5.16 -20.09 11.68
N ARG A 376 6.15 -20.95 11.97
CA ARG A 376 6.44 -21.40 13.32
C ARG A 376 6.84 -20.19 14.14
N VAL A 377 6.26 -20.04 15.33
CA VAL A 377 6.73 -19.01 16.25
C VAL A 377 8.20 -19.28 16.60
N ARG A 378 8.93 -18.21 16.89
CA ARG A 378 10.32 -18.29 17.35
C ARG A 378 10.40 -17.60 18.70
N LEU A 379 11.18 -18.16 19.60
CA LEU A 379 11.48 -17.53 20.88
C LEU A 379 12.37 -16.30 20.68
N GLY A 380 13.32 -16.37 19.73
CA GLY A 380 14.23 -15.26 19.41
C GLY A 380 15.55 -15.32 20.16
N ILE A 381 16.14 -16.51 20.20
CA ILE A 381 17.46 -16.76 20.79
C ILE A 381 18.35 -17.44 19.77
N TYR A 382 19.65 -17.27 19.91
CA TYR A 382 20.66 -18.19 19.38
C TYR A 382 20.97 -19.22 20.47
N PRO A 383 20.54 -20.47 20.32
CA PRO A 383 20.69 -21.47 21.37
C PRO A 383 21.96 -22.32 21.19
N GLU A 384 22.47 -22.84 22.30
CA GLU A 384 23.51 -23.85 22.39
C GLU A 384 23.01 -24.99 23.27
N GLU A 385 23.23 -26.24 22.83
CA GLU A 385 22.86 -27.41 23.61
C GLU A 385 23.89 -27.62 24.72
N VAL A 386 23.42 -27.84 25.94
CA VAL A 386 24.25 -28.11 27.12
C VAL A 386 23.65 -29.27 27.89
N GLU A 387 24.44 -29.89 28.77
CA GLU A 387 23.92 -30.94 29.65
C GLU A 387 22.78 -30.38 30.52
N GLY A 388 21.63 -31.04 30.48
CA GLY A 388 20.45 -30.66 31.28
C GLY A 388 19.59 -29.51 30.72
N GLY A 389 19.89 -28.95 29.54
CA GLY A 389 19.09 -27.85 29.01
C GLY A 389 19.53 -27.23 27.69
N VAL A 390 18.99 -26.04 27.39
CA VAL A 390 19.40 -25.23 26.24
C VAL A 390 19.89 -23.87 26.72
N LYS A 391 21.19 -23.60 26.53
CA LYS A 391 21.82 -22.32 26.85
C LYS A 391 21.51 -21.27 25.80
N VAL A 392 21.26 -20.04 26.24
CA VAL A 392 21.06 -18.87 25.39
C VAL A 392 22.43 -18.24 25.12
N LYS A 393 22.94 -18.34 23.89
CA LYS A 393 24.16 -17.62 23.48
C LYS A 393 23.90 -16.13 23.29
N GLU A 394 22.79 -15.81 22.64
CA GLU A 394 22.41 -14.45 22.32
C GLU A 394 20.88 -14.35 22.28
N VAL A 395 20.37 -13.20 22.71
CA VAL A 395 18.96 -12.85 22.62
C VAL A 395 18.80 -11.85 21.49
N VAL A 396 17.93 -12.17 20.54
CA VAL A 396 17.65 -11.30 19.41
C VAL A 396 16.70 -10.19 19.87
N GLU A 397 17.04 -8.96 19.54
CA GLU A 397 16.21 -7.78 19.82
C GLU A 397 14.79 -7.91 19.23
N ASP A 398 13.82 -7.32 19.92
CA ASP A 398 12.41 -7.27 19.59
C ASP A 398 11.75 -8.66 19.43
N THR A 399 12.22 -9.64 20.19
CA THR A 399 11.66 -10.99 20.17
C THR A 399 10.93 -11.36 21.47
N PRO A 400 10.12 -12.45 21.49
CA PRO A 400 9.52 -12.95 22.71
C PRO A 400 10.53 -13.22 23.84
N ALA A 401 11.77 -13.57 23.49
CA ALA A 401 12.85 -13.79 24.45
C ALA A 401 13.27 -12.52 25.17
N GLU A 402 13.58 -11.46 24.41
CA GLU A 402 13.95 -10.17 24.97
C GLU A 402 12.82 -9.60 25.82
N ALA A 403 11.58 -9.64 25.31
CA ALA A 403 10.40 -9.16 26.02
C ALA A 403 10.12 -9.94 27.32
N ALA A 404 10.51 -11.22 27.38
CA ALA A 404 10.42 -12.04 28.58
C ALA A 404 11.56 -11.77 29.59
N GLY A 405 12.58 -11.00 29.20
CA GLY A 405 13.76 -10.73 30.02
C GLY A 405 14.79 -11.86 30.02
N LEU A 406 14.80 -12.73 29.00
CA LEU A 406 15.90 -13.67 28.77
C LEU A 406 17.20 -12.90 28.50
N LYS A 407 18.33 -13.49 28.90
CA LYS A 407 19.67 -12.94 28.72
C LYS A 407 20.62 -14.00 28.19
N ALA A 408 21.70 -13.57 27.55
CA ALA A 408 22.81 -14.45 27.24
C ALA A 408 23.35 -15.09 28.53
N GLY A 409 23.61 -16.39 28.49
CA GLY A 409 24.04 -17.20 29.64
C GLY A 409 22.90 -17.96 30.34
N ASP A 410 21.64 -17.60 30.13
CA ASP A 410 20.50 -18.34 30.69
C ASP A 410 20.45 -19.77 30.13
N VAL A 411 20.15 -20.76 30.98
CA VAL A 411 19.89 -22.15 30.55
C VAL A 411 18.41 -22.47 30.73
N ILE A 412 17.72 -22.77 29.62
CA ILE A 412 16.31 -23.14 29.63
C ILE A 412 16.20 -24.63 29.96
N THR A 413 15.57 -24.94 31.09
CA THR A 413 15.40 -26.31 31.61
C THR A 413 13.97 -26.82 31.48
N GLU A 414 12.98 -25.92 31.36
CA GLU A 414 11.57 -26.29 31.23
C GLU A 414 10.78 -25.27 30.40
N ILE A 415 9.80 -25.74 29.62
CA ILE A 415 8.80 -24.88 28.98
C ILE A 415 7.40 -25.46 29.20
N ASP A 416 6.50 -24.67 29.79
CA ASP A 416 5.11 -25.03 30.10
C ASP A 416 4.97 -26.36 30.85
N GLY A 417 5.76 -26.57 31.91
CA GLY A 417 5.72 -27.82 32.68
C GLY A 417 6.52 -28.97 32.06
N LYS A 418 7.08 -28.79 30.85
CA LYS A 418 7.78 -29.87 30.12
C LYS A 418 9.30 -29.68 30.18
N PRO A 419 10.05 -30.69 30.64
CA PRO A 419 11.51 -30.65 30.64
C PRO A 419 12.08 -30.43 29.24
N ILE A 420 13.11 -29.58 29.15
CA ILE A 420 13.89 -29.34 27.94
C ILE A 420 15.26 -29.97 28.16
N LYS A 421 15.56 -31.08 27.47
CA LYS A 421 16.87 -31.72 27.58
C LYS A 421 17.84 -31.32 26.47
N GLY A 422 17.35 -30.60 25.46
CA GLY A 422 18.15 -30.17 24.32
C GLY A 422 17.34 -29.46 23.23
N LEU A 423 17.98 -29.18 22.10
CA LEU A 423 17.39 -28.36 21.03
C LEU A 423 16.17 -29.01 20.37
N SER A 424 16.09 -30.35 20.38
CA SER A 424 14.96 -31.10 19.82
C SER A 424 13.65 -30.81 20.58
N ASP A 425 13.70 -30.78 21.90
CA ASP A 425 12.55 -30.55 22.76
C ASP A 425 12.07 -29.10 22.67
N LEU A 426 13.02 -28.16 22.71
CA LEU A 426 12.75 -26.74 22.48
C LEU A 426 12.02 -26.53 21.14
N ARG A 427 12.51 -27.14 20.06
CA ARG A 427 11.88 -27.04 18.72
C ARG A 427 10.50 -27.69 18.68
N LYS A 428 10.27 -28.82 19.36
CA LYS A 428 8.96 -29.48 19.43
C LYS A 428 7.93 -28.60 20.12
N ILE A 429 8.29 -27.97 21.23
CA ILE A 429 7.37 -27.09 21.97
C ILE A 429 7.10 -25.81 21.19
N LEU A 430 8.12 -25.16 20.63
CA LEU A 430 7.90 -23.98 19.78
C LEU A 430 7.06 -24.29 18.53
N ARG A 431 7.06 -25.52 18.02
CA ARG A 431 6.20 -25.96 16.91
C ARG A 431 4.72 -26.04 17.27
N SER A 432 4.37 -26.31 18.53
CA SER A 432 2.96 -26.40 18.95
C SER A 432 2.34 -25.02 19.21
N LYS A 433 3.18 -24.00 19.38
CA LYS A 433 2.78 -22.62 19.68
C LYS A 433 2.38 -21.83 18.44
N LYS A 434 1.44 -20.91 18.63
CA LYS A 434 0.89 -20.00 17.62
C LYS A 434 1.16 -18.54 17.98
N PRO A 435 1.15 -17.63 16.99
CA PRO A 435 1.19 -16.20 17.27
C PRO A 435 0.05 -15.80 18.23
N GLY A 436 0.39 -15.11 19.32
CA GLY A 436 -0.51 -14.77 20.42
C GLY A 436 -0.44 -15.68 21.63
N ASP A 437 0.11 -16.90 21.51
CA ASP A 437 0.29 -17.81 22.63
C ASP A 437 1.38 -17.29 23.60
N THR A 438 1.33 -17.76 24.83
CA THR A 438 2.40 -17.60 25.81
C THR A 438 3.12 -18.93 26.08
N ALA A 439 4.38 -18.84 26.51
CA ALA A 439 5.16 -19.94 27.03
C ALA A 439 5.80 -19.53 28.37
N THR A 440 5.61 -20.34 29.40
CA THR A 440 6.30 -20.18 30.69
C THR A 440 7.62 -20.93 30.62
N LEU A 441 8.72 -20.21 30.77
CA LEU A 441 10.08 -20.71 30.70
C LEU A 441 10.64 -20.82 32.12
N LYS A 442 11.11 -21.99 32.51
CA LYS A 442 11.97 -22.15 33.69
C LYS A 442 13.42 -22.09 33.21
N ILE A 443 14.19 -21.19 33.81
CA ILE A 443 15.58 -20.96 33.45
C ILE A 443 16.49 -21.00 34.67
N GLU A 444 17.75 -21.33 34.43
CA GLU A 444 18.85 -21.17 35.37
C GLU A 444 19.70 -19.98 34.92
N ARG A 445 19.94 -19.04 35.85
CA ARG A 445 20.74 -17.84 35.64
C ARG A 445 21.73 -17.70 36.80
N GLY A 446 22.97 -18.14 36.57
CA GLY A 446 23.90 -18.39 37.68
C GLY A 446 23.31 -19.41 38.63
N ASP A 447 23.35 -19.14 39.93
CA ASP A 447 22.81 -20.05 40.96
C ASP A 447 21.30 -19.90 41.20
N LYS A 448 20.60 -19.08 40.40
CA LYS A 448 19.17 -18.77 40.58
C LYS A 448 18.32 -19.45 39.52
N THR A 449 17.25 -20.08 39.97
CA THR A 449 16.15 -20.55 39.12
C THR A 449 15.10 -19.47 39.00
N LEU A 450 14.77 -19.07 37.77
CA LEU A 450 13.77 -18.05 37.47
C LEU A 450 12.68 -18.60 36.56
N THR A 451 11.48 -18.04 36.68
CA THR A 451 10.36 -18.32 35.79
C THR A 451 10.04 -17.07 34.98
N LEU A 452 10.12 -17.15 33.65
CA LEU A 452 9.84 -16.06 32.72
C LEU A 452 8.64 -16.41 31.85
N THR A 453 7.88 -15.42 31.38
CA THR A 453 6.77 -15.65 30.45
C THR A 453 7.07 -14.99 29.12
N ALA A 454 7.27 -15.80 28.08
CA ALA A 454 7.44 -15.34 26.71
C ALA A 454 6.10 -15.31 25.98
N LYS A 455 5.75 -14.16 25.41
CA LYS A 455 4.56 -14.00 24.57
C LYS A 455 4.95 -13.99 23.10
N PHE A 456 4.49 -14.97 22.32
CA PHE A 456 4.76 -15.02 20.90
C PHE A 456 3.96 -13.92 20.19
N LYS A 457 4.66 -12.98 19.56
CA LYS A 457 4.04 -11.86 18.83
C LYS A 457 3.12 -12.40 17.73
N LYS A 458 1.98 -11.71 17.54
CA LYS A 458 0.93 -12.04 16.56
C LYS A 458 1.39 -11.87 15.13
#